data_AF-A0A352LNM0-F1
#
_entry.id   AF-A0A352LNM0-F1
#
_cell.length_a   1.000
_cell.length_b   1.000
_cell.length_c   1.000
_cell.angle_alpha   90.00
_cell.angle_beta   90.00
_cell.angle_gamma   90.00
#
_symmetry.space_group_name_H-M   'P 1'
#
loop_
_entity.id
_entity.type
_entity.pdbx_description
1 polymer ?
#
loop_
_entity_poly.entity_id
_entity_poly.type
_entity_poly.pdbx_seq_one_letter_code
_entity_poly.pdbx_strand_id
1 'polypeptide(L)'
;MWLAWCAWGVIGSIFLFEDTAGGTGWLSLILTAPFWVMFALWPLLWAYLRFRNDPALVEMDDDFPAPHGAVRVVQKDGVRFAEIGSLVRAFGLDASQVGSAQTIEGGDELFAPLDALRALSGDKSDLQKWLSELDDIPFVR
;
A
#
# COMPACT_ATOMS: atom_id res chain seq x y z
N MET A 1 4.11 6.08 -27.67
CA MET A 1 2.91 5.29 -27.31
C MET A 1 1.62 6.04 -27.64
N TRP A 2 1.46 7.31 -27.24
CA TRP A 2 0.29 8.15 -27.58
C TRP A 2 -0.03 8.28 -29.08
N LEU A 3 0.99 8.46 -29.93
CA LEU A 3 0.81 8.56 -31.39
C LEU A 3 0.20 7.30 -32.03
N ALA A 4 0.50 6.11 -31.51
CA ALA A 4 -0.06 4.86 -32.01
C ALA A 4 -1.56 4.74 -31.66
N TRP A 5 -1.94 5.21 -30.48
CA TRP A 5 -3.35 5.28 -30.06
C TRP A 5 -4.14 6.31 -30.87
N CYS A 6 -3.56 7.48 -31.16
CA CYS A 6 -4.18 8.47 -32.03
C CYS A 6 -4.34 7.95 -33.46
N ALA A 7 -3.32 7.32 -34.03
CA ALA A 7 -3.39 6.72 -35.37
C ALA A 7 -4.44 5.61 -35.43
N TRP A 8 -4.53 4.77 -34.40
CA TRP A 8 -5.54 3.72 -34.29
C TRP A 8 -6.96 4.27 -34.18
N GLY A 9 -7.17 5.31 -33.37
CA GLY A 9 -8.46 6.00 -33.26
C GLY A 9 -8.91 6.64 -34.57
N VAL A 10 -7.98 7.26 -35.31
CA VAL A 10 -8.25 7.84 -36.64
C VAL A 10 -8.61 6.74 -37.63
N ILE A 11 -7.82 5.66 -37.73
CA ILE A 11 -8.09 4.55 -38.64
C ILE A 11 -9.44 3.87 -38.32
N GLY A 12 -9.71 3.57 -37.05
CA GLY A 12 -10.98 2.97 -36.64
C GLY A 12 -12.19 3.87 -36.88
N SER A 13 -12.02 5.19 -36.74
CA SER A 13 -13.09 6.15 -37.03
C SER A 13 -13.39 6.29 -38.52
N ILE A 14 -12.39 6.18 -39.40
CA ILE A 14 -12.58 6.23 -40.86
C ILE A 14 -13.51 5.09 -41.31
N PHE A 15 -13.28 3.86 -40.84
CA PHE A 15 -14.16 2.72 -41.12
C PHE A 15 -15.54 2.83 -40.48
N LEU A 16 -15.68 3.56 -39.36
CA LEU A 16 -16.97 3.81 -38.71
C LEU A 16 -17.85 4.77 -39.53
N PHE A 17 -17.26 5.76 -40.21
CA PHE A 17 -17.99 6.71 -41.06
C PHE A 17 -18.23 6.21 -42.48
N GLU A 18 -17.33 5.37 -43.02
CA GLU A 18 -17.48 4.71 -44.32
C GLU A 18 -18.64 3.70 -44.34
N ASP A 19 -19.03 3.17 -43.17
CA ASP A 19 -20.10 2.17 -43.04
C ASP A 19 -21.54 2.75 -43.06
N THR A 20 -21.72 4.03 -43.36
CA THR A 20 -23.06 4.60 -43.65
C THR A 20 -23.71 3.99 -44.90
N ALA A 21 -22.96 3.26 -45.72
CA ALA A 21 -23.44 2.50 -46.88
C ALA A 21 -23.80 1.03 -46.60
N GLY A 22 -23.66 0.56 -45.36
CA GLY A 22 -24.15 -0.74 -44.90
C GLY A 22 -23.34 -1.95 -45.39
N GLY A 23 -22.37 -2.42 -44.59
CA GLY A 23 -21.84 -3.78 -44.77
C GLY A 23 -20.67 -4.21 -43.87
N THR A 24 -20.06 -3.30 -43.11
CA THR A 24 -18.75 -3.53 -42.47
C THR A 24 -18.66 -3.12 -41.00
N GLY A 25 -19.75 -2.70 -40.34
CA GLY A 25 -19.73 -2.19 -38.97
C GLY A 25 -19.19 -3.17 -37.92
N TRP A 26 -19.29 -4.48 -38.19
CA TRP A 26 -18.68 -5.52 -37.36
C TRP A 26 -17.14 -5.51 -37.41
N LEU A 27 -16.53 -5.14 -38.55
CA LEU A 27 -15.08 -4.95 -38.67
C LEU A 27 -14.63 -3.72 -37.89
N SER A 28 -15.37 -2.61 -37.98
CA SER A 28 -15.11 -1.39 -37.21
C SER A 28 -15.19 -1.64 -35.70
N LEU A 29 -16.13 -2.47 -35.26
CA LEU A 29 -16.22 -2.92 -33.87
C LEU A 29 -15.00 -3.77 -33.46
N ILE A 30 -14.56 -4.73 -34.28
CA ILE A 30 -13.38 -5.57 -33.99
C ILE A 30 -12.10 -4.72 -33.95
N LEU A 31 -11.93 -3.80 -34.90
CA LEU A 31 -10.77 -2.92 -34.98
C LEU A 31 -10.74 -1.93 -33.80
N THR A 32 -11.89 -1.43 -33.34
CA THR A 32 -11.94 -0.51 -32.18
C THR A 32 -12.08 -1.22 -30.83
N ALA A 33 -12.37 -2.52 -30.80
CA ALA A 33 -12.57 -3.29 -29.57
C ALA A 33 -11.42 -3.17 -28.56
N PRO A 34 -10.13 -3.25 -28.94
CA PRO A 34 -9.04 -3.07 -27.99
C PRO A 34 -9.04 -1.70 -27.30
N PHE A 35 -9.47 -0.64 -28.02
CA PHE A 35 -9.63 0.70 -27.46
C PHE A 35 -10.77 0.75 -26.45
N TRP A 36 -11.94 0.20 -26.81
CA TRP A 36 -13.09 0.16 -25.90
C TRP A 36 -12.82 -0.68 -24.65
N VAL A 37 -12.11 -1.79 -24.78
CA VAL A 37 -11.68 -2.61 -23.64
C VAL A 37 -10.73 -1.82 -22.74
N MET A 38 -9.73 -1.14 -23.31
CA MET A 38 -8.80 -0.31 -22.53
C MET A 38 -9.54 0.86 -21.85
N PHE A 39 -10.49 1.50 -22.54
CA PHE A 39 -11.30 2.58 -22.00
C PHE A 39 -12.23 2.11 -20.87
N ALA A 40 -12.80 0.91 -20.99
CA ALA A 40 -13.61 0.30 -19.93
C ALA A 40 -12.75 -0.14 -18.73
N LEU A 41 -11.51 -0.58 -18.97
CA LEU A 41 -10.56 -0.96 -17.92
C LEU A 41 -9.87 0.23 -17.26
N TRP A 42 -9.80 1.38 -17.93
CA TRP A 42 -9.19 2.61 -17.41
C TRP A 42 -9.63 2.99 -15.99
N PRO A 43 -10.91 3.06 -15.62
CA PRO A 43 -11.31 3.43 -14.26
C PRO A 43 -10.84 2.42 -13.21
N LEU A 44 -10.77 1.13 -13.55
CA LEU A 44 -10.25 0.09 -12.66
C LEU A 44 -8.74 0.22 -12.50
N LEU A 45 -8.00 0.43 -13.60
CA LEU A 45 -6.56 0.70 -13.58
C LEU A 45 -6.23 1.97 -12.79
N TRP A 46 -7.01 3.03 -13.00
CA TRP A 46 -6.85 4.28 -12.27
C TRP A 46 -7.11 4.09 -10.77
N ALA A 47 -8.20 3.44 -10.39
CA ALA A 47 -8.50 3.15 -8.99
C ALA A 47 -7.41 2.28 -8.37
N TYR A 48 -7.00 1.21 -9.05
CA TYR A 48 -5.91 0.34 -8.60
C TYR A 48 -4.61 1.10 -8.37
N LEU A 49 -4.21 1.96 -9.30
CA LEU A 49 -3.01 2.81 -9.15
C LEU A 49 -3.18 3.85 -8.04
N ARG A 50 -4.37 4.42 -7.90
CA ARG A 50 -4.67 5.44 -6.88
C ARG A 50 -4.60 4.87 -5.48
N PHE A 51 -5.14 3.67 -5.28
CA PHE A 51 -5.07 2.96 -4.01
C PHE A 51 -3.66 2.44 -3.76
N ARG A 52 -3.01 1.81 -4.73
CA ARG A 52 -1.64 1.28 -4.54
C ARG A 52 -0.61 2.36 -4.19
N ASN A 53 -0.78 3.57 -4.72
CA ASN A 53 0.11 4.70 -4.44
C ASN A 53 -0.41 5.60 -3.32
N ASP A 54 -1.39 5.16 -2.53
CA ASP A 54 -1.86 5.97 -1.42
C ASP A 54 -0.82 5.94 -0.28
N PRO A 55 -0.16 7.07 0.03
CA PRO A 55 0.80 7.15 1.13
C PRO A 55 0.19 6.77 2.49
N ALA A 56 -1.13 6.86 2.64
CA ALA A 56 -1.81 6.50 3.88
C ALA A 56 -1.99 4.98 4.06
N LEU A 57 -1.74 4.17 3.03
CA LEU A 57 -1.82 2.73 3.16
C LEU A 57 -0.54 2.16 3.76
N VAL A 58 -0.75 1.22 4.67
CA VAL A 58 0.29 0.45 5.33
C VAL A 58 0.16 -1.00 4.89
N GLU A 59 1.29 -1.70 4.79
CA GLU A 59 1.38 -3.08 4.35
C GLU A 59 0.78 -4.04 5.38
N MET A 60 0.92 -3.68 6.66
CA MET A 60 0.38 -4.43 7.80
C MET A 60 -0.04 -3.42 8.86
N ASP A 61 -1.15 -3.70 9.54
CA ASP A 61 -1.65 -2.98 10.70
C ASP A 61 -2.35 -3.98 11.61
N ASP A 62 -1.66 -4.41 12.66
CA ASP A 62 -2.16 -5.47 13.55
C ASP A 62 -1.71 -5.28 14.99
N ASP A 63 -2.48 -5.83 15.93
CA ASP A 63 -2.24 -5.76 17.36
C ASP A 63 -1.56 -7.04 17.85
N PHE A 64 -0.30 -6.92 18.29
CA PHE A 64 0.47 -8.06 18.76
C PHE A 64 0.41 -8.21 20.27
N PRO A 65 0.21 -9.43 20.80
CA PRO A 65 0.18 -9.66 22.24
C PRO A 65 1.53 -9.33 22.87
N ALA A 66 1.47 -8.67 24.03
CA ALA A 66 2.62 -8.24 24.80
C ALA A 66 2.37 -8.50 26.31
N PRO A 67 3.40 -8.44 27.19
CA PRO A 67 3.28 -8.84 28.59
C PRO A 67 2.11 -8.20 29.35
N HIS A 68 1.83 -6.92 29.05
CA HIS A 68 0.73 -6.18 29.67
C HIS A 68 -0.22 -5.57 28.64
N GLY A 69 -0.69 -6.37 27.68
CA GLY A 69 -1.75 -5.99 26.74
C GLY A 69 -1.42 -6.38 25.31
N ALA A 70 -1.71 -5.48 24.37
CA ALA A 70 -1.31 -5.61 22.99
C ALA A 70 -0.61 -4.32 22.53
N VAL A 71 0.33 -4.46 21.58
CA VAL A 71 1.05 -3.36 20.95
C VAL A 71 0.71 -3.35 19.47
N ARG A 72 0.21 -2.22 19.00
CA ARG A 72 -0.09 -2.02 17.58
C ARG A 72 1.21 -1.93 16.81
N VAL A 73 1.37 -2.80 15.82
CA VAL A 73 2.53 -2.82 14.92
C VAL A 73 2.06 -2.58 13.50
N VAL A 74 2.69 -1.59 12.88
CA VAL A 74 2.43 -1.18 11.51
C VAL A 74 3.66 -1.48 10.66
N GLN A 75 3.45 -2.00 9.45
CA GLN A 75 4.51 -2.18 8.46
C GLN A 75 4.32 -1.22 7.30
N LYS A 76 5.35 -0.42 6.99
CA LYS A 76 5.35 0.48 5.83
C LYS A 76 6.74 0.51 5.20
N ASP A 77 6.78 0.42 3.87
CA ASP A 77 8.01 0.42 3.07
C ASP A 77 9.03 -0.64 3.52
N GLY A 78 8.55 -1.82 3.94
CA GLY A 78 9.40 -2.89 4.47
C GLY A 78 10.04 -2.61 5.83
N VAL A 79 9.58 -1.59 6.56
CA VAL A 79 10.00 -1.29 7.94
C VAL A 79 8.80 -1.49 8.87
N ARG A 80 9.05 -2.12 10.02
CA ARG A 80 8.05 -2.27 11.07
C ARG A 80 8.19 -1.20 12.13
N PHE A 81 7.06 -0.71 12.58
CA PHE A 81 6.92 0.34 13.56
C PHE A 81 5.96 -0.11 14.65
N ALA A 82 6.30 0.14 15.91
CA ALA A 82 5.40 -0.09 17.04
C ALA A 82 4.84 1.24 17.54
N GLU A 83 3.55 1.29 17.82
CA GLU A 83 2.90 2.48 18.39
C GLU A 83 3.42 2.72 19.82
N ILE A 84 3.92 3.93 20.08
CA ILE A 84 4.59 4.26 21.34
C ILE A 84 3.63 4.20 22.52
N GLY A 85 2.38 4.64 22.32
CA GLY A 85 1.36 4.68 23.36
C GLY A 85 1.01 3.30 23.90
N SER A 86 0.85 2.31 23.03
CA SER A 86 0.61 0.92 23.43
C SER A 86 1.90 0.23 23.92
N LEU A 87 3.05 0.51 23.31
CA LEU A 87 4.35 -0.01 23.76
C LEU A 87 4.70 0.40 25.20
N VAL A 88 4.53 1.68 25.54
CA VAL A 88 4.77 2.22 26.88
C VAL A 88 3.90 1.53 27.92
N ARG A 89 2.62 1.32 27.59
CA ARG A 89 1.67 0.62 28.48
C ARG A 89 2.01 -0.86 28.63
N ALA A 90 2.37 -1.53 27.54
CA ALA A 90 2.61 -2.97 27.53
C ALA A 90 3.93 -3.39 28.21
N PHE A 91 4.95 -2.53 28.19
CA PHE A 91 6.28 -2.83 28.73
C PHE A 91 6.69 -1.93 29.91
N GLY A 92 5.81 -1.02 30.36
CA GLY A 92 6.10 -0.08 31.45
C GLY A 92 7.28 0.86 31.14
N LEU A 93 7.43 1.25 29.88
CA LEU A 93 8.49 2.17 29.43
C LEU A 93 8.10 3.62 29.69
N ASP A 94 9.09 4.52 29.75
CA ASP A 94 8.82 5.95 29.66
C ASP A 94 8.87 6.36 28.18
N ALA A 95 7.90 7.17 27.72
CA ALA A 95 7.87 7.65 26.34
C ALA A 95 9.14 8.42 25.96
N SER A 96 9.78 9.08 26.93
CA SER A 96 11.06 9.78 26.73
C SER A 96 12.24 8.84 26.44
N GLN A 97 12.14 7.56 26.81
CA GLN A 97 13.15 6.56 26.50
C GLN A 97 13.07 6.11 25.03
N VAL A 98 11.90 6.24 24.40
CA VAL A 98 11.67 5.88 23.00
C VAL A 98 12.08 7.07 22.11
N GLY A 99 13.39 7.28 21.97
CA GLY A 99 13.99 8.45 21.32
C GLY A 99 13.81 8.55 19.79
N SER A 100 12.93 7.76 19.18
CA SER A 100 12.72 7.69 17.73
C SER A 100 11.24 7.71 17.35
N ALA A 101 10.50 8.66 17.91
CA ALA A 101 9.09 8.87 17.64
C ALA A 101 8.87 9.57 16.30
N GLN A 102 8.02 9.00 15.45
CA GLN A 102 7.60 9.59 14.19
C GLN A 102 6.13 9.25 13.90
N THR A 103 5.45 10.12 13.16
CA THR A 103 4.11 9.85 12.64
C THR A 103 4.21 9.15 11.28
N ILE A 104 3.27 8.26 11.01
CA ILE A 104 3.11 7.62 9.71
C ILE A 104 1.99 8.35 8.96
N GLU A 105 2.19 8.68 7.68
CA GLU A 105 1.15 9.31 6.85
C GLU A 105 -0.15 8.52 6.92
N GLY A 106 -1.27 9.20 7.14
CA GLY A 106 -2.58 8.57 7.35
C GLY A 106 -3.06 8.58 8.81
N GLY A 107 -2.19 8.90 9.79
CA GLY A 107 -2.55 9.02 11.20
C GLY A 107 -1.80 10.12 11.96
N ASP A 108 -2.22 10.38 13.19
CA ASP A 108 -1.61 11.33 14.14
C ASP A 108 -0.86 10.63 15.29
N GLU A 109 -0.92 9.30 15.32
CA GLU A 109 -0.26 8.46 16.31
C GLU A 109 1.27 8.44 16.13
N LEU A 110 1.99 8.29 17.25
CA LEU A 110 3.44 8.23 17.28
C LEU A 110 3.92 6.78 17.29
N PHE A 111 4.85 6.48 16.40
CA PHE A 111 5.44 5.17 16.24
C PHE A 111 6.96 5.22 16.38
N ALA A 112 7.54 4.10 16.78
CA ALA A 112 8.99 3.88 16.82
C ALA A 112 9.39 2.71 15.93
N PRO A 113 10.45 2.83 15.10
CA PRO A 113 10.95 1.71 14.31
C PRO A 113 11.48 0.61 15.24
N LEU A 114 11.21 -0.65 14.88
CA LEU A 114 11.63 -1.80 15.69
C LEU A 114 13.15 -1.84 15.91
N ASP A 115 13.96 -1.37 14.95
CA ASP A 115 15.41 -1.26 15.12
C ASP A 115 15.84 -0.30 16.24
N ALA A 116 15.12 0.80 16.43
CA ALA A 116 15.38 1.70 17.56
C ALA A 116 14.99 1.05 18.89
N LEU A 117 13.93 0.22 18.89
CA LEU A 117 13.53 -0.54 20.07
C LEU A 117 14.54 -1.64 20.42
N ARG A 118 15.24 -2.21 19.43
CA ARG A 118 16.36 -3.15 19.67
C ARG A 118 17.53 -2.49 20.39
N ALA A 119 17.86 -1.24 20.05
CA ALA A 119 18.88 -0.49 20.78
C ALA A 119 18.47 -0.23 22.24
N LEU A 120 17.16 -0.07 22.49
CA LEU A 120 16.58 0.12 23.83
C LEU A 120 16.51 -1.19 24.65
N SER A 121 16.34 -2.33 23.98
CA SER A 121 15.99 -3.60 24.63
C SER A 121 17.14 -4.26 25.38
N GLY A 122 18.37 -3.72 25.31
CA GLY A 122 19.59 -4.30 25.91
C GLY A 122 19.40 -4.89 27.31
N ASP A 123 18.78 -4.15 28.22
CA ASP A 123 18.58 -4.57 29.61
C ASP A 123 17.17 -5.17 29.90
N LYS A 124 16.29 -5.28 28.90
CA LYS A 124 14.89 -5.67 29.05
C LYS A 124 14.58 -6.98 28.32
N SER A 125 14.65 -8.10 29.06
CA SER A 125 14.44 -9.45 28.52
C SER A 125 13.10 -9.64 27.82
N ASP A 126 12.03 -9.05 28.37
CA ASP A 126 10.68 -9.22 27.84
C ASP A 126 10.50 -8.49 26.50
N LEU A 127 11.12 -7.32 26.35
CA LEU A 127 11.12 -6.56 25.10
C LEU A 127 11.97 -7.27 24.04
N GLN A 128 13.12 -7.85 24.41
CA GLN A 128 13.93 -8.66 23.50
C GLN A 128 13.15 -9.87 22.97
N LYS A 129 12.48 -10.59 23.88
CA LYS A 129 11.69 -11.77 23.50
C LYS A 129 10.56 -11.40 22.55
N TRP A 130 9.80 -10.35 22.86
CA TRP A 130 8.73 -9.86 21.99
C TRP A 130 9.26 -9.42 20.62
N LEU A 131 10.38 -8.70 20.56
CA LEU A 131 11.02 -8.33 19.28
C LEU A 131 11.45 -9.56 18.47
N SER A 132 11.94 -10.61 19.13
CA SER A 132 12.31 -11.86 18.44
C SER A 132 11.10 -12.63 17.90
N GLU A 133 9.98 -12.65 18.63
CA GLU A 133 8.71 -13.19 18.13
C GLU A 133 8.21 -12.36 16.93
N LEU A 134 8.47 -11.05 16.98
CA LEU A 134 8.39 -10.09 15.88
C LEU A 134 8.99 -10.63 14.57
N ASP A 135 10.26 -10.99 14.68
CA ASP A 135 11.12 -11.32 13.55
C ASP A 135 10.73 -12.63 12.85
N ASP A 136 10.10 -13.55 13.57
CA ASP A 136 9.60 -14.81 13.02
C ASP A 136 8.39 -14.61 12.09
N ILE A 137 7.70 -13.47 12.20
CA ILE A 137 6.56 -13.14 11.36
C ILE A 137 7.07 -12.64 10.00
N PRO A 138 6.65 -13.22 8.87
CA PRO A 138 7.08 -12.77 7.55
C PRO A 138 6.55 -11.37 7.23
N PHE A 139 7.34 -10.59 6.48
CA PHE A 139 6.88 -9.29 5.97
C PHE A 139 5.72 -9.46 4.99
N VAL A 140 4.68 -8.65 5.15
CA VAL A 140 3.57 -8.57 4.19
C VAL A 140 4.03 -7.72 3.00
N ARG A 141 3.83 -8.19 1.76
CA ARG A 141 4.25 -7.49 0.53
C ARG A 141 3.06 -6.94 -0.25
#